data_AF-F7JKC5-F1
#
_entry.id   AF-F7JKC5-F1
#
_cell.length_a   1.000
_cell.length_b   1.000
_cell.length_c   1.000
_cell.angle_alpha   90.00
_cell.angle_beta   90.00
_cell.angle_gamma   90.00
#
_symmetry.space_group_name_H-M   'P 1'
#
loop_
_entity.id
_entity.type
_entity.pdbx_description
1 polymer ?
#
loop_
_entity_poly.entity_id
_entity_poly.type
_entity_poly.pdbx_seq_one_letter_code
_entity_poly.pdbx_strand_id
1 'polypeptide(L)'
;MGRLTEQDEQGNWCVKGLPWKDTYVGQVITENTNQKIYGALCKLKDYEESGLDPEEAYSLKERDTAKKPIEHVTKFASMYECPSCGNIDVYGQKNCDNCGQRLDWSD
;
A
#
# COMPACT_ATOMS: atom_id res chain seq x y z
N MET A 1 -0.32 -7.36 1.07
CA MET A 1 -0.36 -8.21 -0.14
C MET A 1 1.05 -8.33 -0.71
N GLY A 2 1.51 -9.53 -1.05
CA GLY A 2 2.82 -9.69 -1.69
C GLY A 2 2.78 -9.20 -3.15
N ARG A 3 3.89 -8.66 -3.65
CA ARG A 3 4.02 -8.26 -5.06
C ARG A 3 3.85 -9.49 -5.97
N LEU A 4 2.90 -9.44 -6.90
CA LEU A 4 2.58 -10.51 -7.86
C LEU A 4 3.45 -10.49 -9.11
N THR A 5 4.17 -9.39 -9.36
CA THR A 5 5.02 -9.20 -10.54
C THR A 5 6.50 -9.32 -10.21
N GLU A 6 7.27 -9.80 -11.16
CA GLU A 6 8.74 -9.78 -11.16
C GLU A 6 9.28 -9.51 -12.57
N GLN A 7 10.55 -9.13 -12.66
CA GLN A 7 11.25 -9.06 -13.93
C GLN A 7 12.08 -10.34 -14.11
N ASP A 8 12.04 -10.91 -15.31
CA ASP A 8 12.92 -12.01 -15.69
C ASP A 8 14.36 -11.51 -15.97
N GLU A 9 15.29 -12.43 -16.28
CA GLU A 9 16.69 -12.12 -16.58
C GLU A 9 16.86 -11.19 -17.80
N GLN A 10 15.83 -11.04 -18.63
CA GLN A 10 15.81 -10.19 -19.83
C GLN A 10 15.08 -8.86 -19.58
N GLY A 11 14.57 -8.63 -18.36
CA GLY A 11 13.85 -7.43 -17.96
C GLY A 11 12.35 -7.43 -18.29
N ASN A 12 11.80 -8.53 -18.80
CA ASN A 12 10.37 -8.63 -19.08
C ASN A 12 9.58 -8.75 -17.78
N TRP A 13 8.45 -8.06 -17.68
CA TRP A 13 7.54 -8.21 -16.55
C TRP A 13 6.69 -9.47 -16.69
N CYS A 14 6.69 -10.32 -15.67
CA CYS A 14 5.86 -11.51 -15.61
C CYS A 14 5.19 -11.67 -14.24
N VAL A 15 4.20 -12.57 -14.18
CA VAL A 15 3.59 -13.00 -12.91
C VAL A 15 4.56 -13.94 -12.20
N LYS A 16 4.74 -13.78 -10.89
CA LYS A 16 5.69 -14.58 -10.12
C LYS A 16 5.45 -16.09 -10.26
N GLY A 17 6.48 -16.80 -10.72
CA GLY A 17 6.41 -18.23 -11.01
C GLY A 17 5.63 -18.59 -12.28
N LEU A 18 5.42 -17.61 -13.18
CA LEU A 18 5.00 -17.84 -14.57
C LEU A 18 6.05 -17.24 -15.51
N PRO A 19 6.95 -18.07 -16.09
CA PRO A 19 7.95 -17.61 -17.03
C PRO A 19 7.34 -16.85 -18.20
N TRP A 20 7.96 -15.73 -18.61
CA TRP A 20 7.44 -14.89 -19.70
C TRP A 20 7.24 -15.68 -21.00
N LYS A 21 8.17 -16.58 -21.32
CA LYS A 21 8.10 -17.48 -22.49
C LYS A 21 6.84 -18.37 -22.53
N ASP A 22 6.26 -18.70 -21.38
CA ASP A 22 5.07 -19.56 -21.30
C ASP A 22 3.79 -18.77 -21.65
N THR A 23 3.89 -17.45 -21.81
CA THR A 23 2.79 -16.57 -22.24
C THR A 23 2.84 -16.22 -23.72
N TYR A 24 3.81 -16.75 -24.47
CA TYR A 24 3.95 -16.48 -25.90
C TYR A 24 2.77 -17.04 -26.69
N VAL A 25 2.45 -16.35 -27.78
CA VAL A 25 1.40 -16.79 -28.71
C VAL A 25 1.72 -18.21 -29.19
N GLY A 26 0.74 -19.10 -29.11
CA GLY A 26 0.87 -20.51 -29.50
C GLY A 26 1.34 -21.46 -28.39
N GLN A 27 1.68 -20.96 -27.19
CA GLN A 27 1.94 -21.83 -26.05
C GLN A 27 0.65 -22.47 -25.53
N VAL A 28 0.75 -23.74 -25.12
CA VAL A 28 -0.35 -24.44 -24.46
C VAL A 28 -0.46 -23.94 -23.02
N ILE A 29 -1.68 -23.57 -22.60
CA ILE A 29 -1.94 -23.22 -21.21
C ILE A 29 -1.81 -24.49 -20.36
N THR A 30 -0.69 -24.60 -19.66
CA THR A 30 -0.46 -25.67 -18.66
C THR A 30 -1.31 -25.41 -17.42
N GLU A 31 -1.41 -26.41 -16.53
CA GLU A 31 -2.05 -26.23 -15.23
C GLU A 31 -1.39 -25.10 -14.42
N ASN A 32 -0.06 -25.04 -14.39
CA ASN A 32 0.66 -23.94 -13.73
C ASN A 32 0.29 -22.58 -14.36
N THR A 33 0.29 -22.49 -15.69
CA THR A 33 -0.09 -21.25 -16.41
C THR A 33 -1.51 -20.82 -16.04
N ASN A 34 -2.46 -21.75 -16.05
CA ASN A 34 -3.85 -21.49 -15.69
C ASN A 34 -3.97 -20.98 -14.24
N GLN A 35 -3.37 -21.68 -13.28
CA GLN A 35 -3.40 -21.30 -11.87
C GLN A 35 -2.80 -19.91 -11.62
N LYS A 36 -1.67 -19.60 -12.26
CA LYS A 36 -1.00 -18.30 -12.11
C LYS A 36 -1.78 -17.16 -12.72
N ILE A 37 -2.31 -17.33 -13.94
CA ILE A 37 -3.15 -16.32 -14.61
C ILE A 37 -4.42 -16.09 -13.79
N TYR A 38 -5.12 -17.16 -13.39
CA TYR A 38 -6.36 -17.04 -12.62
C TYR A 38 -6.13 -16.41 -11.25
N GLY A 39 -5.02 -16.75 -10.58
CA GLY A 39 -4.63 -16.10 -9.32
C GLY A 39 -4.37 -14.61 -9.47
N ALA A 40 -3.70 -14.19 -10.56
CA ALA A 40 -3.49 -12.78 -10.87
C ALA A 40 -4.82 -12.05 -11.16
N LEU A 41 -5.71 -12.67 -11.95
CA LEU A 41 -7.04 -12.14 -12.25
C LEU A 41 -7.90 -11.97 -10.99
N CYS A 42 -7.91 -12.95 -10.07
CA CYS A 42 -8.62 -12.82 -8.79
C CYS A 42 -8.16 -11.60 -7.99
N LYS A 43 -6.85 -11.31 -8.01
CA LYS A 43 -6.28 -10.17 -7.27
C LYS A 43 -6.56 -8.84 -7.95
N LEU A 44 -6.58 -8.82 -9.29
CA LEU A 44 -7.02 -7.64 -10.04
C LEU A 44 -8.49 -7.34 -9.78
N LYS A 45 -9.35 -8.37 -9.77
CA LYS A 45 -10.76 -8.26 -9.39
C LYS A 45 -10.94 -7.68 -7.99
N ASP A 46 -10.21 -8.19 -6.98
CA ASP A 46 -10.26 -7.65 -5.61
C ASP A 46 -9.87 -6.16 -5.57
N TYR A 47 -8.92 -5.74 -6.41
CA TYR A 47 -8.49 -4.34 -6.53
C TYR A 47 -9.55 -3.48 -7.24
N GLU A 48 -10.11 -3.94 -8.35
CA GLU A 48 -11.19 -3.24 -9.06
C GLU A 48 -12.46 -3.11 -8.20
N GLU A 49 -12.81 -4.15 -7.44
CA GLU A 49 -13.93 -4.15 -6.49
C GLU A 49 -13.70 -3.18 -5.32
N SER A 50 -12.47 -2.80 -5.01
CA SER A 50 -12.19 -1.75 -4.02
C SER A 50 -12.66 -0.37 -4.48
N GLY A 51 -12.84 -0.17 -5.80
CA GLY A 51 -13.22 1.11 -6.40
C GLY A 51 -12.15 2.20 -6.32
N LEU A 52 -10.93 1.85 -5.92
CA LEU A 52 -9.82 2.78 -5.73
C LEU A 52 -8.87 2.75 -6.92
N ASP A 53 -8.41 3.92 -7.35
CA ASP A 53 -7.25 4.00 -8.24
C ASP A 53 -5.92 3.82 -7.47
N PRO A 54 -4.76 3.67 -8.16
CA PRO A 54 -3.51 3.39 -7.47
C PRO A 54 -3.03 4.52 -6.55
N GLU A 55 -3.35 5.77 -6.89
CA GLU A 55 -2.97 6.96 -6.12
C GLU A 55 -3.83 7.08 -4.85
N GLU A 56 -5.13 6.79 -4.95
CA GLU A 56 -6.03 6.72 -3.79
C GLU A 56 -5.60 5.61 -2.82
N ALA A 57 -5.34 4.41 -3.35
CA ALA A 57 -4.86 3.29 -2.54
C ALA A 57 -3.53 3.62 -1.84
N TYR A 58 -2.62 4.31 -2.53
CA TYR A 58 -1.36 4.78 -1.95
C TYR A 58 -1.61 5.82 -0.83
N SER A 59 -2.48 6.79 -1.06
CA SER A 59 -2.82 7.85 -0.11
C SER A 59 -3.44 7.29 1.18
N LEU A 60 -4.34 6.30 1.05
CA LEU A 60 -4.92 5.60 2.19
C LEU A 60 -3.87 4.83 3.00
N LYS A 61 -2.94 4.16 2.32
CA LYS A 61 -1.82 3.46 2.96
C LYS A 61 -0.90 4.44 3.70
N GLU A 62 -0.55 5.56 3.09
CA GLU A 62 0.30 6.58 3.72
C GLU A 62 -0.38 7.22 4.94
N ARG A 63 -1.71 7.40 4.89
CA ARG A 63 -2.52 7.88 6.02
C ARG A 63 -2.61 6.86 7.15
N ASP A 64 -2.73 5.55 6.84
CA ASP A 64 -2.80 4.49 7.86
C ASP A 64 -1.43 4.07 8.40
N THR A 65 -0.34 4.40 7.71
CA THR A 65 1.02 4.20 8.23
C THR A 65 1.22 5.10 9.44
N ALA A 66 1.46 4.52 10.62
CA ALA A 66 1.58 5.28 11.85
C ALA A 66 2.81 6.21 11.81
N LYS A 67 2.63 7.46 12.18
CA LYS A 67 3.69 8.48 12.23
C LYS A 67 3.74 9.12 13.61
N LYS A 68 4.94 9.31 14.16
CA LYS A 68 5.10 10.02 15.44
C LYS A 68 4.70 11.50 15.26
N PRO A 69 3.84 12.06 16.13
CA PRO A 69 3.54 13.48 16.16
C PRO A 69 4.79 14.33 16.37
N ILE A 70 4.77 15.56 15.86
CA ILE A 70 5.85 16.52 16.08
C ILE A 70 5.60 17.20 17.43
N GLU A 71 6.52 17.06 18.38
CA GLU A 71 6.41 17.71 19.69
C GLU A 71 6.93 19.14 19.66
N HIS A 72 6.12 20.05 20.19
CA HIS A 72 6.43 21.45 20.41
C HIS A 72 6.42 21.72 21.92
N VAL A 73 7.61 21.92 22.51
CA VAL A 73 7.73 22.24 23.93
C VAL A 73 7.41 23.72 24.14
N THR A 74 6.33 24.01 24.86
CA THR A 74 5.99 25.38 25.28
C THR A 74 6.35 25.60 26.75
N LYS A 75 6.25 26.84 27.23
CA LYS A 75 6.54 27.21 28.62
C LYS A 75 5.70 26.45 29.66
N PHE A 76 4.50 25.99 29.29
CA PHE A 76 3.52 25.44 30.23
C PHE A 76 3.13 23.98 29.94
N ALA A 77 3.28 23.52 28.70
CA ALA A 77 2.94 22.15 28.28
C ALA A 77 3.63 21.79 26.95
N SER A 78 3.79 20.49 26.68
CA SER A 78 4.07 20.02 25.32
C SER A 78 2.79 20.05 24.48
N MET A 79 2.89 20.57 23.27
CA MET A 79 1.85 20.48 22.25
C MET A 79 2.32 19.54 21.15
N TYR A 80 1.41 18.82 20.51
CA TYR A 80 1.76 17.86 19.46
C TYR A 80 1.07 18.23 18.15
N GLU A 81 1.80 18.18 17.06
CA GLU A 81 1.33 18.49 15.72
C GLU A 81 1.23 17.22 14.86
N CYS A 82 0.16 17.12 14.08
CA CYS A 82 0.02 16.09 13.07
C CYS A 82 1.04 16.29 11.94
N PRO A 83 1.92 15.30 11.68
CA PRO A 83 3.00 15.44 10.70
C PRO A 83 2.52 15.45 9.24
N SER A 84 1.22 15.29 8.99
CA SER A 84 0.64 15.20 7.64
C SER A 84 -0.26 16.38 7.27
N CYS A 85 -0.88 17.05 8.24
CA CYS A 85 -1.75 18.20 7.96
C CYS A 85 -1.45 19.45 8.79
N GLY A 86 -0.51 19.38 9.74
CA GLY A 86 -0.15 20.51 10.60
C GLY A 86 -1.17 20.84 11.69
N ASN A 87 -2.20 20.01 11.89
CA ASN A 87 -3.15 20.22 12.98
C ASN A 87 -2.43 20.07 14.33
N ILE A 88 -2.55 21.09 15.19
CA ILE A 88 -1.92 21.13 16.52
C ILE A 88 -2.87 20.55 17.56
N ASP A 89 -2.31 20.18 18.71
CA ASP A 89 -3.01 19.64 19.89
C ASP A 89 -3.65 18.27 19.64
N VAL A 90 -2.89 17.39 18.95
CA VAL A 90 -3.34 16.03 18.66
C VAL A 90 -3.04 15.03 19.79
N TYR A 91 -2.71 15.50 21.00
CA TYR A 91 -2.22 14.65 22.10
C TYR A 91 -3.15 13.46 22.41
N GLY A 92 -2.58 12.25 22.44
CA GLY A 92 -3.30 11.02 22.76
C GLY A 92 -4.27 10.52 21.67
N GLN A 93 -4.40 11.21 20.54
CA GLN A 93 -5.28 10.79 19.44
C GLN A 93 -4.71 9.56 18.73
N LYS A 94 -5.53 8.52 18.50
CA LYS A 94 -5.11 7.37 17.67
C LYS A 94 -4.95 7.75 16.19
N ASN A 95 -5.86 8.60 15.70
CA ASN A 95 -5.87 9.15 14.36
C ASN A 95 -6.10 10.65 14.48
N CYS A 96 -5.42 11.46 13.68
CA CYS A 96 -5.64 12.90 13.66
C CYS A 96 -7.10 13.21 13.27
N ASP A 97 -7.81 13.96 14.11
CA ASP A 97 -9.24 14.29 13.88
C ASP A 97 -9.47 15.13 12.61
N ASN A 98 -8.44 15.83 12.13
CA ASN A 98 -8.53 16.68 10.93
C ASN A 98 -8.33 15.89 9.62
N CYS A 99 -7.28 15.07 9.53
CA CYS A 99 -6.92 14.40 8.26
C CYS A 99 -6.97 12.87 8.30
N GLY A 100 -7.19 12.26 9.47
CA GLY A 100 -7.25 10.82 9.68
C GLY A 100 -5.88 10.11 9.77
N GLN A 101 -4.77 10.84 9.69
CA GLN A 101 -3.41 10.28 9.82
C GLN A 101 -3.28 9.48 11.11
N ARG A 102 -2.90 8.20 11.03
CA ARG A 102 -2.65 7.36 12.20
C ARG A 102 -1.41 7.87 12.93
N LEU A 103 -1.54 8.07 14.25
CA LEU A 103 -0.47 8.59 15.09
C LEU A 103 0.16 7.47 15.92
N ASP A 104 1.48 7.51 16.05
CA ASP A 104 2.25 6.61 16.90
C ASP A 104 2.69 7.36 18.17
N TRP A 105 2.30 6.83 19.32
CA TRP A 105 2.63 7.35 20.65
C TRP A 105 3.60 6.44 21.41
N SER A 106 4.16 5.43 20.74
CA SER A 106 5.20 4.58 21.33
C SER A 106 6.46 5.42 21.60
N ASP A 107 7.10 5.19 22.75
CA ASP A 107 8.34 5.86 23.14
C ASP A 107 9.48 5.65 22.13
#